data_AF-R9JCT2-F1
#
_entry.id   AF-R9JCT2-F1
#
_cell.length_a   1.000
_cell.length_b   1.000
_cell.length_c   1.000
_cell.angle_alpha   90.00
_cell.angle_beta   90.00
_cell.angle_gamma   90.00
#
_symmetry.space_group_name_H-M   'P 1'
#
loop_
_entity.id
_entity.type
_entity.pdbx_description
1 polymer ?
#
loop_
_entity_poly.entity_id
_entity_poly.type
_entity_poly.pdbx_seq_one_letter_code
_entity_poly.pdbx_strand_id
1 'polypeptide(L)'
;MVQTFNSQVKKKWLSGNGYKNAHKEKGYIGVWSYDAAALAKILGLDDSCFKGKKNYPYDLAHYKNARTFSANAYSKWLIKVREKEQGAERLEKEKVYIRELEEDYLALGAAAFYEKYKERFLKDLFFDEAEYRNYRMAGEEGILGFLLVNMLVTDGYILQMDYKDGPEEYLIDFVNERLETDYGKDMIEEPESDDESENMDAEIELYDTKYVKSLGRKLKRKGFRFVWFLIDSDQYYVCIMPKTAVLGKKWHEIRLKVD
;
A
#
# COMPACT_ATOMS: atom_id res chain seq x y z
N MET A 1 14.32 8.88 -29.72
CA MET A 1 13.43 9.63 -28.81
C MET A 1 12.89 10.92 -29.44
N VAL A 2 13.74 11.85 -29.88
CA VAL A 2 13.32 13.13 -30.51
C VAL A 2 12.48 12.94 -31.78
N GLN A 3 12.85 12.01 -32.67
CA GLN A 3 12.07 11.73 -33.89
C GLN A 3 10.66 11.16 -33.61
N THR A 4 10.51 10.38 -32.54
CA THR A 4 9.23 9.78 -32.12
C THR A 4 8.27 10.83 -31.54
N PHE A 5 8.79 11.77 -30.74
CA PHE A 5 8.03 12.91 -30.23
C PHE A 5 7.53 13.81 -31.37
N ASN A 6 8.41 14.15 -32.31
CA ASN A 6 8.08 15.00 -33.45
C ASN A 6 6.99 14.40 -34.37
N SER A 7 6.96 13.07 -34.54
CA SER A 7 5.93 12.42 -35.36
C SER A 7 4.56 12.42 -34.65
N GLN A 8 4.53 12.17 -33.34
CA GLN A 8 3.31 12.15 -32.51
C GLN A 8 2.65 13.54 -32.44
N VAL A 9 3.44 14.59 -32.18
CA VAL A 9 2.96 15.98 -32.10
C VAL A 9 2.40 16.46 -33.45
N LYS A 10 3.11 16.18 -34.56
CA LYS A 10 2.64 16.54 -35.90
C LYS A 10 1.34 15.82 -36.31
N LYS A 11 1.20 14.54 -35.97
CA LYS A 11 0.07 13.71 -36.44
C LYS A 11 -1.19 13.89 -35.60
N LYS A 12 -1.07 14.08 -34.28
CA LYS A 12 -2.19 14.04 -33.33
C LYS A 12 -2.53 15.40 -32.68
N TRP A 13 -1.56 16.31 -32.55
CA TRP A 13 -1.70 17.53 -31.75
C TRP A 13 -1.73 18.82 -32.59
N LEU A 14 -0.97 18.84 -33.69
CA LEU A 14 -0.88 20.01 -34.59
C LEU A 14 -1.74 19.93 -35.85
N SER A 15 -2.36 18.78 -36.15
CA SER A 15 -3.08 18.57 -37.41
C SER A 15 -4.35 19.40 -37.54
N GLY A 16 -4.79 20.12 -36.50
CA GLY A 16 -5.77 21.18 -36.65
C GLY A 16 -7.03 20.73 -37.40
N ASN A 17 -7.46 19.48 -37.22
CA ASN A 17 -8.80 19.06 -37.61
C ASN A 17 -9.77 19.68 -36.61
N GLY A 18 -9.91 21.00 -36.76
CA GLY A 18 -10.89 21.82 -36.09
C GLY A 18 -12.26 21.27 -36.45
N TYR A 19 -12.81 20.50 -35.53
CA TYR A 19 -14.25 20.45 -35.39
C TYR A 19 -14.69 21.90 -35.23
N LYS A 20 -15.31 22.47 -36.27
CA LYS A 20 -15.79 23.86 -36.30
C LYS A 20 -16.68 24.22 -35.09
N ASN A 21 -17.12 23.23 -34.30
CA ASN A 21 -17.91 23.37 -33.09
C ASN A 21 -17.25 22.83 -31.79
N ALA A 22 -16.00 22.35 -31.79
CA ALA A 22 -15.37 21.78 -30.57
C ALA A 22 -15.25 22.78 -29.41
N HIS A 23 -15.17 24.08 -29.72
CA HIS A 23 -15.20 25.15 -28.71
C HIS A 23 -16.55 25.28 -27.97
N LYS A 24 -17.57 24.52 -28.37
CA LYS A 24 -18.88 24.46 -27.72
C LYS A 24 -19.02 23.25 -26.79
N GLU A 25 -18.04 22.36 -26.72
CA GLU A 25 -18.04 21.21 -25.81
C GLU A 25 -17.44 21.57 -24.45
N LYS A 26 -18.05 21.07 -23.36
CA LYS A 26 -17.52 21.22 -21.99
C LYS A 26 -16.17 20.49 -21.91
N GLY A 27 -15.09 21.24 -21.66
CA GLY A 27 -13.72 20.69 -21.58
C GLY A 27 -12.80 21.05 -22.74
N TYR A 28 -13.24 21.92 -23.67
CA TYR A 28 -12.38 22.41 -24.76
C TYR A 28 -11.22 23.29 -24.24
N ILE A 29 -9.99 22.87 -24.54
CA ILE A 29 -8.75 23.50 -24.03
C ILE A 29 -8.04 24.38 -25.11
N GLY A 30 -8.67 24.57 -26.28
CA GLY A 30 -8.14 25.41 -27.36
C GLY A 30 -7.33 24.64 -28.42
N VAL A 31 -6.90 25.37 -29.46
CA VAL A 31 -6.12 24.84 -30.61
C VAL A 31 -4.63 24.72 -30.28
N TRP A 32 -4.23 24.92 -29.02
CA TRP A 32 -2.85 25.03 -28.58
C TRP A 32 -2.36 23.71 -27.97
N SER A 33 -1.18 23.26 -28.41
CA SER A 33 -0.51 22.07 -27.90
C SER A 33 0.25 22.38 -26.60
N TYR A 34 -0.46 22.82 -25.55
CA TYR A 34 0.15 23.15 -24.25
C TYR A 34 0.88 21.97 -23.63
N ASP A 35 0.30 20.76 -23.67
CA ASP A 35 0.96 19.59 -23.06
C ASP A 35 2.24 19.20 -23.81
N ALA A 36 2.26 19.31 -25.14
CA ALA A 36 3.47 19.05 -25.93
C ALA A 36 4.59 20.06 -25.57
N ALA A 37 4.23 21.33 -25.44
CA ALA A 37 5.16 22.39 -25.04
C ALA A 37 5.66 22.24 -23.59
N ALA A 38 4.78 21.83 -22.67
CA ALA A 38 5.13 21.53 -21.29
C ALA A 38 6.09 20.33 -21.22
N LEU A 39 5.81 19.25 -21.96
CA LEU A 39 6.67 18.06 -22.02
C LEU A 39 8.05 18.38 -22.59
N ALA A 40 8.13 19.15 -23.67
CA ALA A 40 9.41 19.58 -24.23
C ALA A 40 10.25 20.36 -23.21
N LYS A 41 9.62 21.27 -22.45
CA LYS A 41 10.28 22.06 -21.41
C LYS A 41 10.71 21.23 -20.20
N ILE A 42 9.84 20.37 -19.67
CA ILE A 42 10.12 19.54 -18.48
C ILE A 42 11.23 18.53 -18.77
N LEU A 43 11.22 17.93 -19.96
CA LEU A 43 12.17 16.88 -20.36
C LEU A 43 13.42 17.41 -21.08
N GLY A 44 13.52 18.74 -21.29
CA GLY A 44 14.65 19.36 -21.99
C GLY A 44 14.80 18.91 -23.45
N LEU A 45 13.69 18.64 -24.15
CA LEU A 45 13.70 18.20 -25.55
C LEU A 45 13.92 19.39 -26.49
N ASP A 46 14.64 19.19 -27.59
CA ASP A 46 14.75 20.19 -28.67
C ASP A 46 13.44 20.27 -29.46
N ASP A 47 12.72 21.37 -29.26
CA ASP A 47 11.45 21.70 -29.88
C ASP A 47 11.56 22.89 -30.86
N SER A 48 12.78 23.28 -31.25
CA SER A 48 13.07 24.40 -32.16
C SER A 48 12.29 24.32 -33.49
N CYS A 49 12.00 23.10 -33.95
CA CYS A 49 11.21 22.87 -35.17
C CYS A 49 9.73 23.33 -35.08
N PHE A 50 9.25 23.66 -33.87
CA PHE A 50 7.92 24.20 -33.63
C PHE A 50 7.89 25.72 -33.43
N LYS A 51 9.04 26.40 -33.52
CA LYS A 51 9.12 27.87 -33.45
C LYS A 51 8.27 28.51 -34.55
N GLY A 52 7.43 29.48 -34.16
CA GLY A 52 6.52 30.18 -35.08
C GLY A 52 5.29 29.38 -35.54
N LYS A 53 5.06 28.16 -35.02
CA LYS A 53 3.83 27.40 -35.31
C LYS A 53 2.67 27.97 -34.49
N LYS A 54 1.59 28.36 -35.17
CA LYS A 54 0.39 29.00 -34.59
C LYS A 54 -0.24 28.25 -33.39
N ASN A 55 -0.08 26.94 -33.35
CA ASN A 55 -0.73 26.06 -32.37
C ASN A 55 0.25 25.47 -31.35
N TYR A 56 1.52 25.91 -31.35
CA TYR A 56 2.52 25.47 -30.38
C TYR A 56 3.00 26.69 -29.59
N PRO A 57 2.80 26.75 -28.26
CA PRO A 57 3.13 27.92 -27.46
C PRO A 57 4.64 27.97 -27.17
N TYR A 58 5.44 28.13 -28.22
CA TYR A 58 6.90 28.12 -28.18
C TYR A 58 7.45 29.17 -27.21
N ASP A 59 6.99 30.42 -27.33
CA ASP A 59 7.46 31.52 -26.48
C ASP A 59 7.15 31.29 -25.00
N LEU A 60 6.06 30.56 -24.70
CA LEU A 60 5.70 30.18 -23.34
C LEU A 60 6.59 29.06 -22.80
N ALA A 61 6.85 28.01 -23.60
CA ALA A 61 7.79 26.96 -23.23
C ALA A 61 9.21 27.50 -23.00
N HIS A 62 9.59 28.53 -23.77
CA HIS A 62 10.90 29.16 -23.69
C HIS A 62 10.96 30.41 -22.78
N TYR A 63 9.84 30.77 -22.15
CA TYR A 63 9.80 31.88 -21.21
C TYR A 63 10.69 31.59 -19.99
N LYS A 64 11.55 32.54 -19.61
CA LYS A 64 12.51 32.42 -18.51
C LYS A 64 13.37 31.14 -18.60
N ASN A 65 14.00 30.89 -19.75
CA ASN A 65 14.86 29.72 -20.01
C ASN A 65 15.99 29.46 -18.98
N ALA A 66 16.37 30.46 -18.18
CA ALA A 66 17.28 30.26 -17.05
C ALA A 66 16.70 29.41 -15.91
N ARG A 67 15.37 29.23 -15.84
CA ARG A 67 14.72 28.30 -14.90
C ARG A 67 14.71 26.89 -15.51
N THR A 68 15.74 26.12 -15.22
CA THR A 68 15.76 24.68 -15.48
C THR A 68 14.95 23.97 -14.40
N PHE A 69 14.00 23.12 -14.77
CA PHE A 69 13.50 22.12 -13.84
C PHE A 69 14.66 21.17 -13.54
N SER A 70 15.04 21.02 -12.27
CA SER A 70 16.12 20.08 -11.96
C SER A 70 15.63 18.68 -12.32
N ALA A 71 16.44 17.93 -13.06
CA ALA A 71 16.16 16.51 -13.33
C ALA A 71 15.88 15.73 -12.03
N ASN A 72 16.42 16.23 -10.91
CA ASN A 72 16.22 15.72 -9.56
C ASN A 72 14.77 15.83 -9.05
N ALA A 73 14.01 16.85 -9.45
CA ALA A 73 12.60 16.98 -9.07
C ALA A 73 11.72 15.97 -9.82
N TYR A 74 12.01 15.74 -11.11
CA TYR A 74 11.31 14.76 -11.94
C TYR A 74 11.66 13.33 -11.55
N SER A 75 12.93 13.03 -11.24
CA SER A 75 13.34 11.72 -10.74
C SER A 75 12.67 11.40 -9.41
N LYS A 76 12.64 12.36 -8.46
CA LYS A 76 11.91 12.20 -7.19
C LYS A 76 10.42 11.95 -7.39
N TRP A 77 9.79 12.63 -8.34
CA TRP A 77 8.38 12.38 -8.67
C TRP A 77 8.16 10.99 -9.28
N LEU A 78 8.99 10.56 -10.24
CA LEU A 78 8.90 9.22 -10.84
C LEU A 78 9.13 8.11 -9.81
N ILE A 79 10.08 8.28 -8.90
CA ILE A 79 10.33 7.35 -7.79
C ILE A 79 9.05 7.21 -6.95
N LYS A 80 8.45 8.34 -6.53
CA LYS A 80 7.18 8.34 -5.77
C LYS A 80 6.00 7.73 -6.52
N VAL A 81 5.97 7.80 -7.85
CA VAL A 81 4.93 7.14 -8.65
C VAL A 81 5.14 5.63 -8.64
N ARG A 82 6.37 5.16 -8.85
CA ARG A 82 6.70 3.73 -8.84
C ARG A 82 6.49 3.08 -7.47
N GLU A 83 6.90 3.75 -6.40
CA GLU A 83 6.67 3.27 -5.02
C GLU A 83 5.17 3.07 -4.75
N LYS A 84 4.32 4.01 -5.19
CA LYS A 84 2.87 3.87 -5.07
C LYS A 84 2.30 2.74 -5.91
N GLU A 85 2.81 2.53 -7.12
CA GLU A 85 2.40 1.41 -7.97
C GLU A 85 2.77 0.07 -7.34
N GLN A 86 3.98 -0.05 -6.80
CA GLN A 86 4.45 -1.26 -6.10
C GLN A 86 3.64 -1.57 -4.84
N GLY A 87 3.37 -0.56 -4.01
CA GLY A 87 2.53 -0.74 -2.83
C GLY A 87 1.10 -1.10 -3.15
N ALA A 88 0.50 -0.46 -4.17
CA ALA A 88 -0.82 -0.84 -4.66
C ALA A 88 -0.85 -2.27 -5.21
N GLU A 89 0.20 -2.71 -5.90
CA GLU A 89 0.33 -4.10 -6.37
C GLU A 89 0.42 -5.08 -5.21
N ARG A 90 1.21 -4.77 -4.16
CA ARG A 90 1.32 -5.62 -2.96
C ARG A 90 -0.02 -5.75 -2.24
N LEU A 91 -0.74 -4.64 -2.01
CA LEU A 91 -2.07 -4.66 -1.40
C LEU A 91 -3.13 -5.38 -2.24
N GLU A 92 -3.01 -5.37 -3.57
CA GLU A 92 -3.92 -6.15 -4.41
C GLU A 92 -3.59 -7.65 -4.36
N LYS A 93 -2.31 -8.01 -4.32
CA LYS A 93 -1.88 -9.41 -4.07
C LYS A 93 -2.38 -9.93 -2.73
N GLU A 94 -2.30 -9.12 -1.67
CA GLU A 94 -2.87 -9.43 -0.36
C GLU A 94 -4.34 -9.88 -0.46
N LYS A 95 -5.18 -9.06 -1.12
CA LYS A 95 -6.60 -9.37 -1.30
C LYS A 95 -6.84 -10.59 -2.16
N VAL A 96 -6.02 -10.81 -3.19
CA VAL A 96 -6.10 -12.01 -4.03
C VAL A 96 -5.80 -13.25 -3.19
N TYR A 97 -4.76 -13.22 -2.37
CA TYR A 97 -4.41 -14.36 -1.51
C TYR A 97 -5.47 -14.65 -0.45
N ILE A 98 -6.05 -13.62 0.17
CA ILE A 98 -7.17 -13.79 1.12
C ILE A 98 -8.33 -14.52 0.43
N ARG A 99 -8.78 -14.00 -0.73
CA ARG A 99 -9.88 -14.61 -1.49
C ARG A 99 -9.57 -16.04 -1.93
N GLU A 100 -8.37 -16.27 -2.46
CA GLU A 100 -7.94 -17.59 -2.91
C GLU A 100 -7.96 -18.60 -1.76
N LEU A 101 -7.42 -18.22 -0.59
CA LEU A 101 -7.42 -19.09 0.59
C LEU A 101 -8.83 -19.36 1.08
N GLU A 102 -9.71 -18.35 1.12
CA GLU A 102 -11.13 -18.52 1.48
C GLU A 102 -11.85 -19.50 0.54
N GLU A 103 -11.72 -19.30 -0.77
CA GLU A 103 -12.34 -20.13 -1.79
C GLU A 103 -11.84 -21.58 -1.70
N ASP A 104 -10.52 -21.75 -1.57
CA ASP A 104 -9.91 -23.07 -1.43
C ASP A 104 -10.26 -23.75 -0.13
N TYR A 105 -10.36 -23.00 0.97
CA TYR A 105 -10.76 -23.57 2.26
C TYR A 105 -12.17 -24.18 2.16
N LEU A 106 -13.07 -23.52 1.42
CA LEU A 106 -14.43 -24.00 1.19
C LEU A 106 -14.51 -25.13 0.14
N ALA A 107 -13.66 -25.09 -0.89
CA ALA A 107 -13.72 -26.01 -2.03
C ALA A 107 -12.88 -27.28 -1.83
N LEU A 108 -11.74 -27.20 -1.15
CA LEU A 108 -10.78 -28.28 -1.02
C LEU A 108 -10.96 -29.07 0.27
N GLY A 109 -10.82 -30.40 0.14
CA GLY A 109 -10.63 -31.28 1.29
C GLY A 109 -9.30 -31.01 2.00
N ALA A 110 -9.20 -31.44 3.27
CA ALA A 110 -8.06 -31.13 4.14
C ALA A 110 -6.69 -31.49 3.51
N ALA A 111 -6.54 -32.69 2.95
CA ALA A 111 -5.28 -33.11 2.35
C ALA A 111 -4.86 -32.24 1.15
N ALA A 112 -5.81 -31.87 0.27
CA ALA A 112 -5.54 -31.04 -0.90
C ALA A 112 -5.20 -29.59 -0.51
N PHE A 113 -5.90 -29.05 0.49
CA PHE A 113 -5.59 -27.74 1.05
C PHE A 113 -4.19 -27.74 1.69
N TYR A 114 -3.88 -28.76 2.50
CA TYR A 114 -2.57 -28.88 3.15
C TYR A 114 -1.45 -28.91 2.11
N GLU A 115 -1.54 -29.78 1.10
CA GLU A 115 -0.51 -29.89 0.07
C GLU A 115 -0.28 -28.58 -0.69
N LYS A 116 -1.34 -27.81 -0.95
CA LYS A 116 -1.23 -26.51 -1.64
C LYS A 116 -0.51 -25.46 -0.80
N TYR A 117 -0.78 -25.41 0.51
CA TYR A 117 -0.31 -24.33 1.39
C TYR A 117 0.83 -24.73 2.35
N LYS A 118 1.27 -26.00 2.35
CA LYS A 118 2.33 -26.53 3.23
C LYS A 118 3.61 -25.73 3.17
N GLU A 119 4.10 -25.42 1.97
CA GLU A 119 5.39 -24.76 1.82
C GLU A 119 5.34 -23.29 2.17
N ARG A 120 4.14 -22.70 2.12
CA ARG A 120 3.95 -21.28 2.39
C ARG A 120 3.88 -21.01 3.89
N PHE A 121 3.02 -21.72 4.61
CA PHE A 121 2.83 -21.44 6.04
C PHE A 121 2.37 -22.65 6.88
N LEU A 122 1.72 -23.67 6.29
CA LEU A 122 1.14 -24.74 7.11
C LEU A 122 2.19 -25.66 7.76
N LYS A 123 3.36 -25.87 7.14
CA LYS A 123 4.43 -26.70 7.74
C LYS A 123 5.04 -26.09 8.99
N ASP A 124 4.92 -24.78 9.15
CA ASP A 124 5.41 -24.06 10.33
C ASP A 124 4.36 -24.06 11.46
N LEU A 125 3.09 -24.35 11.14
CA LEU A 125 1.99 -24.45 12.10
C LEU A 125 1.67 -25.88 12.52
N PHE A 126 1.83 -26.83 11.61
CA PHE A 126 1.46 -28.23 11.79
C PHE A 126 2.60 -29.12 11.36
N PHE A 127 2.93 -30.10 12.19
CA PHE A 127 3.97 -31.10 11.95
C PHE A 127 3.72 -31.89 10.68
N ASP A 128 2.46 -32.26 10.41
CA ASP A 128 2.05 -32.99 9.21
C ASP A 128 0.58 -32.74 8.79
N GLU A 129 0.17 -33.35 7.68
CA GLU A 129 -1.22 -33.29 7.19
C GLU A 129 -2.22 -33.87 8.18
N ALA A 130 -1.85 -34.90 8.94
CA ALA A 130 -2.75 -35.58 9.86
C ALA A 130 -3.08 -34.67 11.06
N GLU A 131 -2.09 -33.95 11.58
CA GLU A 131 -2.29 -32.92 12.60
C GLU A 131 -3.21 -31.80 12.11
N TYR A 132 -2.92 -31.22 10.93
CA TYR A 132 -3.80 -30.22 10.31
C TYR A 132 -5.23 -30.73 10.13
N ARG A 133 -5.40 -31.97 9.63
CA ARG A 133 -6.72 -32.56 9.42
C ARG A 133 -7.46 -32.73 10.74
N ASN A 134 -6.79 -33.22 11.78
CA ASN A 134 -7.40 -33.37 13.11
C ASN A 134 -7.83 -32.00 13.66
N TYR A 135 -6.97 -30.99 13.53
CA TYR A 135 -7.27 -29.62 13.93
C TYR A 135 -8.49 -29.06 13.21
N ARG A 136 -8.56 -29.24 11.88
CA ARG A 136 -9.73 -28.85 11.06
C ARG A 136 -11.00 -29.62 11.42
N MET A 137 -10.90 -30.91 11.74
CA MET A 137 -12.05 -31.75 12.10
C MET A 137 -12.56 -31.51 13.53
N ALA A 138 -11.72 -31.00 14.43
CA ALA A 138 -12.13 -30.60 15.78
C ALA A 138 -13.21 -29.50 15.77
N GLY A 139 -13.39 -28.83 14.63
CA GLY A 139 -14.48 -27.87 14.43
C GLY A 139 -14.31 -26.61 15.28
N GLU A 140 -13.08 -26.27 15.62
CA GLU A 140 -12.78 -25.03 16.34
C GLU A 140 -13.30 -23.83 15.53
N GLU A 141 -14.18 -23.04 16.14
CA GLU A 141 -14.61 -21.77 15.58
C GLU A 141 -13.37 -20.90 15.32
N GLY A 142 -13.30 -20.29 14.15
CA GLY A 142 -12.23 -19.36 13.79
C GLY A 142 -10.99 -19.97 13.14
N ILE A 143 -10.95 -21.27 12.82
CA ILE A 143 -9.82 -21.87 12.09
C ILE A 143 -9.51 -21.14 10.78
N LEU A 144 -10.51 -20.74 9.99
CA LEU A 144 -10.26 -19.99 8.75
C LEU A 144 -9.59 -18.63 9.06
N GLY A 145 -10.02 -17.95 10.12
CA GLY A 145 -9.38 -16.74 10.61
C GLY A 145 -7.92 -17.00 11.02
N PHE A 146 -7.67 -18.06 11.79
CA PHE A 146 -6.32 -18.47 12.21
C PHE A 146 -5.40 -18.73 11.00
N LEU A 147 -5.89 -19.47 10.01
CA LEU A 147 -5.12 -19.74 8.78
C LEU A 147 -4.84 -18.46 7.98
N LEU A 148 -5.83 -17.57 7.85
CA LEU A 148 -5.65 -16.28 7.17
C LEU A 148 -4.61 -15.41 7.86
N VAL A 149 -4.66 -15.31 9.19
CA VAL A 149 -3.70 -14.48 9.94
C VAL A 149 -2.30 -15.03 9.81
N ASN A 150 -2.10 -16.35 9.96
CA ASN A 150 -0.77 -16.92 9.83
C ASN A 150 -0.21 -16.78 8.41
N MET A 151 -1.04 -16.95 7.36
CA MET A 151 -0.61 -16.64 5.99
C MET A 151 -0.16 -15.18 5.85
N LEU A 152 -0.91 -14.24 6.44
CA LEU A 152 -0.61 -12.81 6.39
C LEU A 152 0.62 -12.44 7.24
N VAL A 153 0.90 -13.19 8.31
CA VAL A 153 2.14 -13.07 9.09
C VAL A 153 3.33 -13.52 8.25
N THR A 154 3.25 -14.70 7.61
CA THR A 154 4.33 -15.21 6.75
C THR A 154 4.68 -14.25 5.60
N ASP A 155 3.67 -13.56 5.07
CA ASP A 155 3.86 -12.58 3.99
C ASP A 155 4.21 -11.15 4.48
N GLY A 156 4.32 -10.93 5.79
CA GLY A 156 4.67 -9.66 6.41
C GLY A 156 3.59 -8.57 6.32
N TYR A 157 2.32 -8.94 6.21
CA TYR A 157 1.18 -8.02 6.31
C TYR A 157 0.74 -7.77 7.76
N ILE A 158 1.00 -8.76 8.63
CA ILE A 158 0.68 -8.75 10.06
C ILE A 158 1.97 -9.04 10.84
N LEU A 159 2.20 -8.27 11.90
CA LEU A 159 3.25 -8.55 12.87
C LEU A 159 2.67 -9.45 13.97
N GLN A 160 3.34 -10.56 14.23
CA GLN A 160 3.08 -11.43 15.39
C GLN A 160 4.13 -11.13 16.46
N MET A 161 3.69 -11.00 17.71
CA MET A 161 4.55 -10.71 18.87
C MET A 161 4.17 -11.63 20.03
N ASP A 162 5.17 -12.12 20.76
CA ASP A 162 4.97 -12.80 22.04
C ASP A 162 4.65 -11.78 23.14
N TYR A 163 3.89 -12.17 24.15
CA TYR A 163 3.59 -11.31 25.30
C TYR A 163 4.80 -10.85 26.13
N LYS A 164 5.97 -11.46 25.91
CA LYS A 164 7.24 -11.06 26.50
C LYS A 164 8.00 -10.05 25.65
N ASP A 165 7.61 -9.84 24.40
CA ASP A 165 8.31 -8.95 23.50
C ASP A 165 8.07 -7.49 23.89
N GLY A 166 9.07 -6.63 23.71
CA GLY A 166 8.90 -5.19 23.86
C GLY A 166 8.30 -4.61 22.57
N PRO A 167 7.10 -3.98 22.59
CA PRO A 167 6.57 -3.32 21.40
C PRO A 167 7.52 -2.25 20.85
N GLU A 168 8.33 -1.64 21.71
CA GLU A 168 9.37 -0.67 21.34
C GLU A 168 10.40 -1.24 20.36
N GLU A 169 10.67 -2.55 20.41
CA GLU A 169 11.72 -3.20 19.61
C GLU A 169 11.28 -3.46 18.15
N TYR A 170 10.01 -3.79 17.92
CA TYR A 170 9.55 -4.29 16.61
C TYR A 170 8.51 -3.41 15.92
N LEU A 171 7.70 -2.69 16.71
CA LEU A 171 6.45 -2.12 16.21
C LEU A 171 6.70 -0.93 15.28
N ILE A 172 7.66 -0.06 15.62
CA ILE A 172 7.98 1.11 14.81
C ILE A 172 8.52 0.71 13.44
N ASP A 173 9.40 -0.29 13.40
CA ASP A 173 10.00 -0.80 12.17
C ASP A 173 8.95 -1.44 11.28
N PHE A 174 8.11 -2.32 11.83
CA PHE A 174 6.99 -2.90 11.10
C PHE A 174 6.06 -1.82 10.52
N VAL A 175 5.69 -0.82 11.33
CA VAL A 175 4.78 0.24 10.89
C VAL A 175 5.40 1.09 9.79
N ASN A 176 6.68 1.43 9.92
CA ASN A 176 7.39 2.22 8.92
C ASN A 176 7.58 1.44 7.62
N GLU A 177 7.93 0.16 7.70
CA GLU A 177 8.03 -0.72 6.54
C GLU A 177 6.69 -0.80 5.80
N ARG A 178 5.57 -1.00 6.52
CA ARG A 178 4.23 -1.04 5.92
C ARG A 178 3.83 0.31 5.31
N LEU A 179 4.10 1.42 6.01
CA LEU A 179 3.80 2.77 5.52
C LEU A 179 4.52 3.06 4.20
N GLU A 180 5.80 2.73 4.13
CA GLU A 180 6.61 2.95 2.94
C GLU A 180 6.22 1.99 1.82
N THR A 181 6.26 0.69 2.10
CA THR A 181 6.15 -0.38 1.09
C THR A 181 4.74 -0.49 0.52
N ASP A 182 3.70 -0.44 1.36
CA ASP A 182 2.33 -0.70 0.92
C ASP A 182 1.57 0.57 0.54
N TYR A 183 1.85 1.65 1.26
CA TYR A 183 1.06 2.87 1.17
C TYR A 183 1.81 4.05 0.53
N GLY A 184 3.11 3.92 0.25
CA GLY A 184 3.94 4.99 -0.28
C GLY A 184 3.90 6.24 0.59
N LYS A 185 3.97 6.05 1.92
CA LYS A 185 3.89 7.09 2.94
C LYS A 185 5.23 7.24 3.65
N ASP A 186 5.57 8.48 3.97
CA ASP A 186 6.75 8.76 4.78
C ASP A 186 6.63 8.07 6.16
N MET A 187 7.76 7.66 6.71
CA MET A 187 7.89 7.07 8.05
C MET A 187 7.32 8.00 9.14
N ILE A 188 6.96 7.41 10.28
CA ILE A 188 6.74 8.10 11.54
C ILE A 188 8.01 8.04 12.38
N GLU A 189 8.29 9.14 13.09
CA GLU A 189 9.35 9.17 14.09
C GLU A 189 9.00 8.25 15.26
N GLU A 190 10.02 7.60 15.80
CA GLU A 190 9.92 6.78 17.00
C GLU A 190 9.32 7.60 18.16
N PRO A 191 8.32 7.06 18.90
CA PRO A 191 7.89 7.66 20.15
C PRO A 191 9.03 7.70 21.16
N GLU A 192 9.08 8.74 22.00
CA GLU A 192 9.93 8.69 23.19
C GLU A 192 9.47 7.51 24.06
N SER A 193 10.39 6.59 24.37
CA SER A 193 10.17 5.53 25.34
C SER A 193 10.28 6.15 26.72
N ASP A 194 9.15 6.29 27.42
CA ASP A 194 9.22 6.54 28.86
C ASP A 194 9.66 5.22 29.51
N ASP A 195 10.86 5.18 30.09
CA ASP A 195 11.43 4.03 30.84
C ASP A 195 10.56 3.56 32.03
N GLU A 196 9.40 4.19 32.25
CA GLU A 196 8.41 3.72 33.20
C GLU A 196 7.68 2.52 32.60
N SER A 197 8.20 1.32 32.89
CA SER A 197 7.45 0.07 32.80
C SER A 197 6.18 0.17 33.65
N GLU A 198 5.13 0.79 33.12
CA GLU A 198 3.75 0.50 33.53
C GLU A 198 3.44 -0.89 33.00
N ASN A 199 3.98 -1.89 33.71
CA ASN A 199 3.66 -3.29 33.52
C ASN A 199 2.17 -3.48 33.72
N MET A 200 1.53 -4.09 32.71
CA MET A 200 0.25 -4.79 32.73
C MET A 200 -0.71 -4.38 33.86
N ASP A 201 -1.78 -3.66 33.50
CA ASP A 201 -3.02 -3.93 34.20
C ASP A 201 -3.35 -5.41 33.93
N ALA A 202 -3.18 -6.26 34.93
CA ALA A 202 -3.46 -7.70 34.85
C ALA A 202 -4.95 -8.00 34.49
N GLU A 203 -5.80 -6.98 34.49
CA GLU A 203 -7.19 -7.04 34.05
C GLU A 203 -7.40 -6.60 32.58
N ILE A 204 -6.38 -6.05 31.89
CA ILE A 204 -6.47 -5.60 30.49
C ILE A 204 -5.40 -6.30 29.65
N GLU A 205 -5.83 -7.35 28.94
CA GLU A 205 -5.08 -8.27 28.08
C GLU A 205 -4.50 -7.64 26.78
N LEU A 206 -3.87 -6.46 26.82
CA LEU A 206 -3.22 -5.86 25.64
C LEU A 206 -2.09 -4.91 26.06
N TYR A 207 -1.04 -4.76 25.24
CA TYR A 207 -0.02 -3.69 25.37
C TYR A 207 -0.66 -2.30 25.27
N ASP A 208 -1.23 -1.82 26.38
CA ASP A 208 -1.81 -0.48 26.50
C ASP A 208 -0.77 0.55 27.00
N THR A 209 0.48 0.38 26.56
CA THR A 209 1.61 1.19 27.01
C THR A 209 1.52 2.63 26.47
N LYS A 210 2.17 3.57 27.16
CA LYS A 210 2.30 4.96 26.69
C LYS A 210 2.91 5.01 25.29
N TYR A 211 3.87 4.13 25.00
CA TYR A 211 4.49 3.96 23.69
C TYR A 211 3.48 3.60 22.60
N VAL A 212 2.73 2.50 22.77
CA VAL A 212 1.73 2.04 21.79
C VAL A 212 0.66 3.12 21.54
N LYS A 213 0.16 3.77 22.61
CA LYS A 213 -0.77 4.91 22.49
C LYS A 213 -0.18 6.09 21.74
N SER A 214 1.10 6.38 21.94
CA SER A 214 1.81 7.47 21.24
C SER A 214 1.96 7.16 19.76
N LEU A 215 2.43 5.95 19.44
CA LEU A 215 2.56 5.45 18.07
C LEU A 215 1.20 5.46 17.36
N GLY A 216 0.16 4.97 18.03
CA GLY A 216 -1.22 4.99 17.52
C GLY A 216 -1.72 6.38 17.20
N ARG A 217 -1.46 7.37 18.06
CA ARG A 217 -1.78 8.78 17.78
C ARG A 217 -1.01 9.33 16.58
N LYS A 218 0.29 9.03 16.45
CA LYS A 218 1.11 9.44 15.29
C LYS A 218 0.55 8.84 14.00
N LEU A 219 0.25 7.54 13.99
CA LEU A 219 -0.35 6.84 12.85
C LEU A 219 -1.75 7.38 12.50
N LYS A 220 -2.56 7.69 13.52
CA LYS A 220 -3.88 8.31 13.38
C LYS A 220 -3.82 9.66 12.67
N ARG A 221 -2.80 10.48 12.93
CA ARG A 221 -2.59 11.76 12.23
C ARG A 221 -2.23 11.57 10.75
N LYS A 222 -1.58 10.45 10.38
CA LYS A 222 -1.29 10.09 8.99
C LYS A 222 -2.47 9.45 8.22
N GLY A 223 -3.62 9.30 8.86
CA GLY A 223 -4.82 8.77 8.21
C GLY A 223 -4.95 7.25 8.29
N PHE A 224 -4.19 6.61 9.18
CA PHE A 224 -4.21 5.17 9.43
C PHE A 224 -4.76 4.87 10.82
N ARG A 225 -5.02 3.60 11.09
CA ARG A 225 -5.36 3.08 12.42
C ARG A 225 -4.49 1.86 12.68
N PHE A 226 -4.22 1.61 13.95
CA PHE A 226 -3.76 0.31 14.37
C PHE A 226 -4.95 -0.63 14.55
N VAL A 227 -4.73 -1.89 14.22
CA VAL A 227 -5.64 -2.98 14.55
C VAL A 227 -4.83 -3.99 15.32
N TRP A 228 -5.34 -4.33 16.50
CA TRP A 228 -4.74 -5.31 17.40
C TRP A 228 -5.78 -6.39 17.67
N PHE A 229 -5.34 -7.64 17.71
CA PHE A 229 -6.22 -8.74 18.10
C PHE A 229 -5.41 -9.92 18.64
N LEU A 230 -6.13 -10.76 19.36
CA LEU A 230 -5.67 -12.01 19.93
C LEU A 230 -6.36 -13.15 19.19
N ILE A 231 -5.62 -14.22 18.92
CA ILE A 231 -6.20 -15.49 18.47
C ILE A 231 -6.15 -16.52 19.59
N ASP A 232 -5.09 -16.49 20.40
CA ASP A 232 -4.91 -17.27 21.63
C ASP A 232 -4.45 -16.36 22.80
N SER A 233 -4.03 -16.96 23.91
CA SER A 233 -3.70 -16.24 25.14
C SER A 233 -2.32 -15.56 25.15
N ASP A 234 -1.42 -15.95 24.26
CA ASP A 234 0.02 -15.69 24.44
C ASP A 234 0.62 -14.88 23.29
N GLN A 235 -0.12 -14.68 22.19
CA GLN A 235 0.37 -14.00 21.00
C GLN A 235 -0.51 -12.81 20.57
N TYR A 236 0.16 -11.70 20.29
CA TYR A 236 -0.45 -10.47 19.80
C TYR A 236 -0.22 -10.33 18.30
N TYR A 237 -1.28 -9.97 17.59
CA TYR A 237 -1.23 -9.71 16.17
C TYR A 237 -1.56 -8.25 15.89
N VAL A 238 -0.71 -7.63 15.07
CA VAL A 238 -0.78 -6.19 14.78
C VAL A 238 -0.76 -5.95 13.28
N CYS A 239 -1.63 -5.07 12.82
CA CYS A 239 -1.54 -4.52 11.47
C CYS A 239 -1.95 -3.04 11.43
N ILE A 240 -1.60 -2.37 10.33
CA ILE A 240 -2.02 -1.00 10.08
C ILE A 240 -2.96 -0.94 8.88
N MET A 241 -4.00 -0.12 8.99
CA MET A 241 -4.99 0.03 7.94
C MET A 241 -5.40 1.49 7.73
N PRO A 242 -5.74 1.90 6.49
CA PRO A 242 -6.30 3.22 6.25
C PRO A 242 -7.58 3.44 7.06
N LYS A 243 -7.80 4.65 7.57
CA LYS A 243 -9.05 5.03 8.28
C LYS A 243 -10.31 4.90 7.43
N THR A 244 -10.17 4.90 6.11
CA THR A 244 -11.28 4.74 5.17
C THR A 244 -11.74 3.29 5.05
N ALA A 245 -10.94 2.31 5.48
CA ALA A 245 -11.37 0.92 5.50
C ALA A 245 -12.57 0.74 6.45
N VAL A 246 -13.48 -0.16 6.12
CA VAL A 246 -14.58 -0.49 7.03
C VAL A 246 -14.20 -1.80 7.72
N LEU A 247 -14.06 -1.76 9.05
CA LEU A 247 -13.79 -2.94 9.85
C LEU A 247 -15.04 -3.27 10.68
N GLY A 248 -15.46 -4.53 10.66
CA GLY A 248 -16.42 -5.05 11.62
C GLY A 248 -15.77 -5.27 12.99
N LYS A 249 -16.57 -5.55 14.02
CA LYS A 249 -16.07 -5.99 15.33
C LYS A 249 -15.50 -7.41 15.31
N LYS A 250 -15.82 -8.18 14.27
CA LYS A 250 -15.39 -9.56 14.02
C LYS A 250 -14.88 -9.66 12.57
N TRP A 251 -13.77 -10.36 12.35
CA TRP A 251 -13.27 -10.73 11.02
C TRP A 251 -12.95 -12.22 11.04
N HIS A 252 -13.62 -13.01 10.20
CA HIS A 252 -13.47 -14.47 10.12
C HIS A 252 -13.46 -15.16 11.49
N GLU A 253 -14.40 -14.73 12.32
CA GLU A 253 -14.62 -15.20 13.68
C GLU A 253 -13.61 -14.74 14.74
N ILE A 254 -12.56 -14.02 14.35
CA ILE A 254 -11.62 -13.34 15.24
C ILE A 254 -12.21 -12.02 15.73
N ARG A 255 -12.10 -11.75 17.04
CA ARG A 255 -12.50 -10.48 17.65
C ARG A 255 -11.42 -9.44 17.43
N LEU A 256 -11.79 -8.28 16.90
CA LEU A 256 -10.86 -7.21 16.60
C LEU A 256 -10.98 -6.10 17.63
N LYS A 257 -9.85 -5.57 18.11
CA LYS A 257 -9.77 -4.33 18.86
C LYS A 257 -9.24 -3.23 17.93
N VAL A 258 -9.99 -2.13 17.86
CA VAL A 258 -9.71 -1.01 16.95
C VAL A 258 -9.76 0.29 17.75
N ASP A 259 -8.71 1.12 17.62
CA ASP A 259 -8.52 2.39 18.34
C ASP A 259 -9.07 3.65 17.61
#